data_AF-A0A0S8A9B6-F1
#
_entry.id   AF-A0A0S8A9B6-F1
#
_cell.length_a   1.000
_cell.length_b   1.000
_cell.length_c   1.000
_cell.angle_alpha   90.00
_cell.angle_beta   90.00
_cell.angle_gamma   90.00
#
_symmetry.space_group_name_H-M   'P 1'
#
loop_
_entity.id
_entity.type
_entity.pdbx_description
1 polymer ?
#
loop_
_entity_poly.entity_id
_entity_poly.type
_entity_poly.pdbx_seq_one_letter_code
_entity_poly.pdbx_strand_id
1 'polypeptide(L)'
;MNMRYSFIFVIILLLLFSFQTSYAQTVYGSNQYFDVGNPGGINTEGDAPGLGDWTEILTGADPVHHWTDVQDIPFTFEYFGNVVTHYMVSQNGLVTFDTLATLLPDDNR
;
A
#
# COMPACT_ATOMS: atom_id res chain seq x y z
N MET A 1 -11.55 -53.60 -34.71
CA MET A 1 -11.54 -52.12 -34.61
C MET A 1 -10.19 -51.63 -35.11
N ASN A 2 -10.12 -50.79 -36.15
CA ASN A 2 -8.84 -50.43 -36.78
C ASN A 2 -7.93 -49.70 -35.78
N MET A 3 -6.66 -50.12 -35.68
CA MET A 3 -5.65 -49.65 -34.72
C MET A 3 -5.50 -48.12 -34.70
N ARG A 4 -5.79 -47.45 -35.83
CA ARG A 4 -5.78 -45.98 -35.98
C ARG A 4 -6.87 -45.29 -35.14
N TYR A 5 -8.07 -45.87 -35.04
CA TYR A 5 -9.16 -45.30 -34.23
C TYR A 5 -8.95 -45.53 -32.73
N SER A 6 -8.31 -46.64 -32.35
CA SER A 6 -7.94 -46.93 -30.96
C SER A 6 -6.92 -45.94 -30.43
N PHE A 7 -5.94 -45.55 -31.24
CA PHE A 7 -4.91 -44.58 -30.84
C PHE A 7 -5.48 -43.16 -30.65
N ILE A 8 -6.35 -42.72 -31.56
CA ILE A 8 -7.06 -41.43 -31.44
C ILE A 8 -7.96 -41.42 -30.21
N PHE A 9 -8.67 -42.53 -29.95
CA PHE A 9 -9.53 -42.66 -28.77
C PHE A 9 -8.74 -42.55 -27.46
N VAL A 10 -7.56 -43.18 -27.37
CA VAL A 10 -6.70 -43.10 -26.17
C VAL A 10 -6.14 -41.68 -25.98
N ILE A 11 -5.76 -40.98 -27.05
CA ILE A 11 -5.30 -39.58 -26.97
C ILE A 11 -6.42 -38.67 -26.47
N ILE A 12 -7.64 -38.84 -26.98
CA ILE A 12 -8.79 -38.06 -26.53
C ILE A 12 -9.08 -38.33 -25.05
N LEU A 13 -8.98 -39.59 -24.61
CA LEU A 13 -9.20 -39.96 -23.20
C LEU A 13 -8.15 -39.31 -22.26
N LEU A 14 -6.88 -39.26 -22.69
CA LEU A 14 -5.80 -38.62 -21.92
C LEU A 14 -5.97 -37.10 -21.84
N LEU A 15 -6.41 -36.45 -22.93
CA LEU A 15 -6.71 -35.01 -22.96
C LEU A 15 -7.91 -34.63 -22.10
N LEU A 16 -8.90 -35.52 -21.97
CA LEU A 16 -10.05 -35.29 -21.08
C LEU A 16 -9.66 -35.41 -19.60
N PHE A 17 -8.60 -36.15 -19.27
CA PHE A 17 -8.12 -36.31 -17.88
C PHE A 17 -7.21 -35.17 -17.40
N SER A 18 -6.68 -34.33 -18.29
CA SER A 18 -5.77 -33.23 -17.94
C SER A 18 -6.47 -31.96 -17.43
N PHE A 19 -7.80 -31.92 -17.37
CA PHE A 19 -8.58 -30.78 -16.86
C PHE A 19 -8.94 -30.91 -15.38
N GLN A 20 -8.00 -31.34 -14.53
CA GLN A 20 -8.19 -31.22 -13.08
C GLN A 20 -8.02 -29.75 -12.70
N THR A 21 -9.10 -29.12 -12.25
CA THR A 21 -9.13 -27.72 -11.80
C THR A 21 -8.24 -27.55 -10.57
N SER A 22 -7.04 -27.00 -10.75
CA SER A 22 -6.22 -26.50 -9.65
C SER A 22 -6.78 -25.15 -9.21
N TYR A 23 -7.53 -25.14 -8.12
CA TYR A 23 -7.86 -23.90 -7.42
C TYR A 23 -6.61 -23.44 -6.65
N ALA A 24 -5.81 -22.57 -7.28
CA ALA A 24 -4.68 -21.90 -6.66
C ALA A 24 -5.07 -20.55 -6.01
N GLN A 25 -6.37 -20.30 -5.86
CA GLN A 25 -6.88 -19.06 -5.27
C GLN A 25 -6.83 -19.19 -3.75
N THR A 26 -5.87 -18.50 -3.12
CA THR A 26 -5.93 -18.21 -1.69
C THR A 26 -6.66 -16.89 -1.48
N VAL A 27 -7.67 -16.87 -0.63
CA VAL A 27 -8.31 -15.64 -0.17
C VAL A 27 -7.71 -15.33 1.19
N TYR A 28 -6.99 -14.22 1.31
CA TYR A 28 -6.65 -13.66 2.61
C TYR A 28 -7.91 -12.98 3.16
N GLY A 29 -8.68 -13.69 3.98
CA GLY A 29 -9.70 -13.05 4.78
C GLY A 29 -9.03 -12.18 5.84
N SER A 30 -9.06 -10.86 5.68
CA SER A 30 -8.66 -9.95 6.76
C SER A 30 -9.85 -9.77 7.68
N ASN A 31 -9.81 -10.41 8.85
CA ASN A 31 -10.73 -10.05 9.93
C ASN A 31 -10.27 -8.70 10.46
N GLN A 32 -11.05 -7.65 10.20
CA GLN A 32 -10.85 -6.34 10.80
C GLN A 32 -11.72 -6.26 12.05
N TYR A 33 -11.10 -5.85 13.16
CA TYR A 33 -11.79 -5.64 14.42
C TYR A 33 -11.54 -4.19 14.84
N PHE A 34 -12.60 -3.46 15.16
CA PHE A 34 -12.50 -2.07 15.58
C PHE A 34 -11.95 -2.02 17.02
N ASP A 35 -10.90 -1.24 17.24
CA ASP A 35 -10.30 -0.99 18.56
C ASP A 35 -9.90 -2.25 19.36
N VAL A 36 -9.60 -3.38 18.70
CA VAL A 36 -9.11 -4.60 19.40
C VAL A 36 -7.58 -4.62 19.51
N GLY A 37 -6.93 -3.55 19.05
CA GLY A 37 -5.48 -3.41 19.00
C GLY A 37 -4.85 -4.22 17.87
N ASN A 38 -3.52 -4.20 17.87
CA ASN A 38 -2.72 -4.90 16.89
C ASN A 38 -2.79 -6.43 17.08
N PRO A 39 -2.65 -7.22 15.99
CA PRO A 39 -2.67 -8.68 16.06
C PRO A 39 -1.72 -9.24 17.12
N GLY A 40 -2.19 -10.24 17.87
CA GLY A 40 -1.45 -10.81 19.01
C GLY A 40 -1.76 -10.15 20.35
N GLY A 41 -2.74 -9.24 20.40
CA GLY A 41 -3.16 -8.58 21.65
C GLY A 41 -2.15 -7.55 22.14
N ILE A 42 -1.42 -6.94 21.21
CA ILE A 42 -0.49 -5.84 21.46
C ILE A 42 -1.13 -4.52 21.05
N ASN A 43 -0.70 -3.41 21.64
CA ASN A 43 -1.24 -2.08 21.40
C ASN A 43 -2.79 -2.06 21.44
N THR A 44 -3.36 -2.54 22.54
CA THR A 44 -4.84 -2.62 22.74
C THR A 44 -5.43 -1.32 23.24
N GLU A 45 -4.59 -0.35 23.58
CA GLU A 45 -4.97 1.05 23.73
C GLU A 45 -5.53 1.59 22.40
N GLY A 46 -6.44 2.58 22.46
CA GLY A 46 -6.95 3.22 21.25
C GLY A 46 -5.80 3.85 20.46
N ASP A 47 -5.86 3.78 19.12
CA ASP A 47 -4.80 4.21 18.17
C ASP A 47 -4.40 5.70 18.25
N ALA A 48 -4.96 6.45 19.18
CA ALA A 48 -4.62 7.84 19.45
C ALA A 48 -4.72 8.18 20.96
N PRO A 49 -3.88 7.59 21.84
CA PRO A 49 -3.89 7.97 23.24
C PRO A 49 -3.14 9.30 23.38
N GLY A 50 -3.85 10.42 23.23
CA GLY A 50 -3.34 11.76 23.59
C GLY A 50 -2.59 12.53 22.51
N LEU A 51 -2.78 12.22 21.22
CA LEU A 51 -2.34 13.10 20.15
C LEU A 51 -3.28 14.32 20.12
N GLY A 52 -2.71 15.52 20.21
CA GLY A 52 -3.46 16.78 20.26
C GLY A 52 -4.30 17.05 19.02
N ASP A 53 -4.91 18.23 18.96
CA ASP A 53 -5.72 18.66 17.81
C ASP A 53 -4.94 18.51 16.50
N TRP A 54 -5.57 17.91 15.50
CA TRP A 54 -5.00 17.81 14.16
C TRP A 54 -4.86 19.22 13.58
N THR A 55 -3.65 19.55 13.13
CA THR A 55 -3.42 20.78 12.37
C THR A 55 -3.47 20.46 10.88
N GLU A 56 -4.40 21.09 10.17
CA GLU A 56 -4.44 21.02 8.71
C GLU A 56 -3.29 21.84 8.13
N ILE A 57 -2.38 21.18 7.41
CA ILE A 57 -1.23 21.81 6.75
C ILE A 57 -1.40 21.95 5.23
N LEU A 58 -2.43 21.29 4.69
CA LEU A 58 -2.75 21.27 3.27
C LEU A 58 -4.24 20.97 3.11
N THR A 59 -4.97 21.86 2.45
CA THR A 59 -6.38 21.66 2.13
C THR A 59 -6.54 20.73 0.92
N GLY A 60 -7.40 19.72 1.04
CA GLY A 60 -7.74 18.87 -0.10
C GLY A 60 -8.54 19.66 -1.13
N ALA A 61 -8.09 19.66 -2.39
CA ALA A 61 -8.70 20.27 -3.59
C ALA A 61 -8.19 21.64 -4.10
N ASP A 62 -6.95 22.03 -3.82
CA ASP A 62 -6.29 23.09 -4.59
C ASP A 62 -6.15 22.67 -6.09
N PRO A 63 -6.49 23.52 -7.07
CA PRO A 63 -6.28 23.19 -8.49
C PRO A 63 -4.81 23.27 -8.94
N VAL A 64 -3.89 23.79 -8.11
CA VAL A 64 -2.49 24.03 -8.47
C VAL A 64 -1.55 23.27 -7.54
N HIS A 65 -0.75 22.36 -8.12
CA HIS A 65 0.31 21.68 -7.40
C HIS A 65 1.33 22.66 -6.82
N HIS A 66 1.58 22.54 -5.52
CA HIS A 66 2.56 23.28 -4.77
C HIS A 66 3.07 22.44 -3.59
N TRP A 67 4.20 22.85 -3.03
CA TRP A 67 4.67 22.40 -1.72
C TRP A 67 4.03 23.26 -0.62
N THR A 68 3.67 22.65 0.51
CA THR A 68 3.30 23.39 1.73
C THR A 68 4.48 24.24 2.22
N ASP A 69 4.20 25.15 3.15
CA ASP A 69 5.25 25.71 4.01
C ASP A 69 5.98 24.59 4.78
N VAL A 70 7.21 24.86 5.22
CA VAL A 70 8.03 23.94 6.01
C VAL A 70 7.35 23.66 7.35
N GLN A 71 7.18 22.37 7.66
CA GLN A 71 6.56 21.89 8.89
C GLN A 71 7.61 21.31 9.83
N ASP A 72 7.47 21.60 11.12
CA ASP A 72 8.33 21.06 12.19
C ASP A 72 7.96 19.60 12.52
N ILE A 73 8.97 18.78 12.81
CA ILE A 73 8.78 17.44 13.37
C ILE A 73 9.11 17.49 14.86
N PRO A 74 8.19 17.07 15.76
CA PRO A 74 8.39 17.17 17.21
C PRO A 74 9.38 16.15 17.77
N PHE A 75 10.06 15.42 16.89
CA PHE A 75 11.13 14.48 17.20
C PHE A 75 12.11 14.42 16.03
N THR A 76 13.33 13.97 16.30
CA THR A 76 14.37 13.83 15.28
C THR A 76 14.53 12.38 14.88
N PHE A 77 14.80 12.11 13.61
CA PHE A 77 15.20 10.79 13.12
C PHE A 77 16.26 10.91 12.03
N GLU A 78 16.95 9.81 11.69
CA GLU A 78 17.93 9.80 10.61
C GLU A 78 17.31 9.29 9.30
N TYR A 79 17.54 10.02 8.21
CA TYR A 79 17.18 9.64 6.85
C TYR A 79 18.41 9.72 5.95
N PHE A 80 18.82 8.58 5.40
CA PHE A 80 20.07 8.45 4.63
C PHE A 80 21.30 9.05 5.33
N GLY A 81 21.39 8.87 6.66
CA GLY A 81 22.51 9.36 7.47
C GLY A 81 22.45 10.85 7.82
N ASN A 82 21.37 11.56 7.47
CA ASN A 82 21.15 12.94 7.86
C ASN A 82 20.04 13.02 8.89
N VAL A 83 20.23 13.86 9.92
CA VAL A 83 19.18 14.13 10.90
C VAL A 83 18.09 14.98 10.24
N VAL A 84 16.84 14.52 10.33
CA VAL A 84 15.65 15.20 9.82
C VAL A 84 14.87 15.78 10.99
N THR A 85 14.47 17.04 10.83
CA THR A 85 13.70 17.81 11.83
C THR A 85 12.50 18.53 11.21
N HIS A 86 12.39 18.54 9.88
CA HIS A 86 11.35 19.25 9.15
C HIS A 86 10.91 18.45 7.92
N TYR A 87 9.73 18.78 7.38
CA TYR A 87 9.22 18.22 6.14
C TYR A 87 8.38 19.24 5.36
N MET A 88 8.13 18.95 4.10
CA MET A 88 7.09 19.59 3.29
C MET A 88 6.23 18.52 2.61
N VAL A 89 4.99 18.87 2.29
CA VAL A 89 4.05 17.99 1.60
C VAL A 89 3.64 18.63 0.28
N SER A 90 3.63 17.85 -0.79
CA SER A 90 3.07 18.25 -2.07
C SER A 90 1.61 17.87 -2.10
N GLN A 91 0.81 18.62 -2.85
CA GLN A 91 -0.61 18.37 -2.96
C GLN A 91 -0.99 16.94 -3.43
N ASN A 92 -0.16 16.29 -4.24
CA ASN A 92 -0.34 14.89 -4.63
C ASN A 92 0.01 13.87 -3.53
N GLY A 93 0.26 14.32 -2.29
CA GLY A 93 0.54 13.49 -1.13
C GLY A 93 2.00 13.06 -0.99
N LEU A 94 2.91 13.56 -1.84
CA LEU A 94 4.34 13.29 -1.69
C LEU A 94 4.92 14.11 -0.53
N VAL A 95 5.74 13.46 0.30
CA VAL A 95 6.46 14.10 1.39
C VAL A 95 7.93 14.22 1.02
N THR A 96 8.53 15.39 1.28
CA THR A 96 9.97 15.61 1.17
C THR A 96 10.56 16.07 2.49
N PHE A 97 11.79 15.66 2.76
CA PHE A 97 12.62 16.16 3.87
C PHE A 97 13.67 17.16 3.41
N ASP A 98 13.79 17.37 2.09
CA ASP A 98 14.55 18.49 1.51
C ASP A 98 13.66 19.74 1.49
N THR A 99 13.84 20.62 2.47
CA THR A 99 13.07 21.87 2.62
C THR A 99 13.44 22.94 1.60
N LEU A 100 14.42 22.68 0.74
CA LEU A 100 14.81 23.55 -0.37
C LEU A 100 14.32 23.02 -1.73
N ALA A 101 13.52 21.95 -1.72
CA ALA A 101 12.94 21.39 -2.94
C ALA A 101 12.02 22.41 -3.62
N THR A 102 12.39 22.80 -4.85
CA THR A 102 11.60 23.74 -5.68
C THR A 102 10.97 23.05 -6.89
N LEU A 103 11.46 21.87 -7.27
CA LEU A 103 10.85 21.06 -8.30
C LEU A 103 9.56 20.44 -7.74
N LEU A 104 8.43 20.70 -8.39
CA LEU A 104 7.18 20.04 -8.05
C LEU A 104 7.22 18.59 -8.51
N PRO A 105 6.68 17.64 -7.74
CA PRO A 105 6.58 16.26 -8.20
C PRO A 105 5.56 16.15 -9.33
N ASP A 106 5.76 15.17 -10.20
CA ASP A 106 4.81 14.86 -11.27
C ASP A 106 3.44 14.47 -10.71
N ASP A 107 2.40 14.63 -11.53
CA ASP A 107 1.08 14.10 -11.21
C ASP A 107 1.16 12.58 -11.04
N ASN A 108 0.61 12.05 -9.94
CA ASN A 108 0.50 10.61 -9.71
C ASN A 108 -0.29 9.98 -10.86
N ARG A 109 0.39 9.39 -11.85
CA ARG A 109 -0.21 8.54 -12.87
C ARG A 109 -0.10 7.07 -12.50
#